data_AF-A0A2D5XNH2-F1
#
_entry.id   AF-A0A2D5XNH2-F1
#
_cell.length_a   1.000
_cell.length_b   1.000
_cell.length_c   1.000
_cell.angle_alpha   90.00
_cell.angle_beta   90.00
_cell.angle_gamma   90.00
#
_symmetry.space_group_name_H-M   'P 1'
#
loop_
_entity.id
_entity.type
_entity.pdbx_description
1 polymer ?
#
loop_
_entity_poly.entity_id
_entity_poly.type
_entity_poly.pdbx_seq_one_letter_code
_entity_poly.pdbx_strand_id
1 'polypeptide(L)'
;MDIASPSMRTMMQRANQRALELHAQSLTIEHLVEVALKDEDSAAWQAVSFAFADPTTLSQEILALSDGLMVVGSKAVLPFSPLSVVSLQEARQGAAQRAASGVLLTDVLEKACQNLPAEICAHLNAAGLLLETLVHADEEGTALSCEGPLFRHFHNDARRALSLACKTTAQENLGAISPAHLILGTLQASSNKNLAGLSLSAAREVLRGRTADPSPPVYRELEANPQLEELLQALRPDADSLDVLLACHQHGSEELRAALDRHKISPTLLQRARSAWHDQSG
;
A
#
# COMPACT_ATOMS: atom_id res chain seq x y z
N MET A 1 -21.01 -1.87 -20.05
CA MET A 1 -21.18 -0.53 -19.48
C MET A 1 -20.45 0.43 -20.42
N ASP A 2 -21.14 0.94 -21.44
CA ASP A 2 -20.53 1.63 -22.61
C ASP A 2 -20.61 3.17 -22.48
N ILE A 3 -20.48 3.66 -21.25
CA ILE A 3 -20.83 5.02 -20.86
C ILE A 3 -19.66 5.61 -20.06
N ALA A 4 -18.52 5.77 -20.71
CA ALA A 4 -17.37 6.43 -20.10
C ALA A 4 -16.61 7.21 -21.16
N SER A 5 -16.47 8.51 -20.93
CA SER A 5 -15.55 9.38 -21.67
C SER A 5 -14.16 8.74 -21.79
N PRO A 6 -13.36 9.06 -22.83
CA PRO A 6 -11.99 8.54 -22.95
C PRO A 6 -11.13 8.77 -21.70
N SER A 7 -11.28 9.94 -21.05
CA SER A 7 -10.61 10.27 -19.79
C SER A 7 -11.05 9.35 -18.65
N MET A 8 -12.36 9.14 -18.47
CA MET A 8 -12.90 8.23 -17.46
C MET A 8 -12.41 6.79 -17.65
N ARG A 9 -12.36 6.30 -18.89
CA ARG A 9 -11.82 4.96 -19.20
C ARG A 9 -10.34 4.84 -18.81
N THR A 10 -9.54 5.85 -19.13
CA THR A 10 -8.11 5.90 -18.77
C THR A 10 -7.93 5.94 -17.26
N MET A 11 -8.73 6.76 -16.57
CA MET A 11 -8.71 6.87 -15.11
C MET A 11 -9.11 5.55 -14.43
N MET A 12 -10.15 4.87 -14.93
CA MET A 12 -10.56 3.53 -14.45
C MET A 12 -9.48 2.47 -14.68
N GLN A 13 -8.80 2.49 -15.83
CA GLN A 13 -7.68 1.57 -16.09
C GLN A 13 -6.52 1.79 -15.11
N ARG A 14 -6.16 3.06 -14.86
CA ARG A 14 -5.13 3.43 -13.89
C ARG A 14 -5.55 3.08 -12.46
N ALA A 15 -6.82 3.28 -12.09
CA ALA A 15 -7.35 2.89 -10.78
C ALA A 15 -7.33 1.38 -10.58
N ASN A 16 -7.66 0.60 -11.62
CA ASN A 16 -7.54 -0.86 -11.58
C ASN A 16 -6.08 -1.30 -11.40
N GLN A 17 -5.16 -0.72 -12.18
CA GLN A 17 -3.72 -0.98 -12.01
C GLN A 17 -3.26 -0.65 -10.59
N ARG A 18 -3.71 0.48 -10.04
CA ARG A 18 -3.38 0.90 -8.69
C ARG A 18 -3.92 -0.05 -7.62
N ALA A 19 -5.16 -0.51 -7.76
CA ALA A 19 -5.76 -1.49 -6.86
C ALA A 19 -5.00 -2.84 -6.88
N LEU A 20 -4.49 -3.25 -8.05
CA LEU A 20 -3.62 -4.42 -8.16
C LEU A 20 -2.28 -4.24 -7.44
N GLU A 21 -1.64 -3.06 -7.57
CA GLU A 21 -0.41 -2.72 -6.83
C GLU A 21 -0.62 -2.70 -5.32
N LEU A 22 -1.84 -2.39 -4.87
CA LEU A 22 -2.24 -2.41 -3.47
C LEU A 22 -2.66 -3.80 -3.00
N HIS A 23 -2.73 -4.80 -3.88
CA HIS A 23 -3.26 -6.14 -3.57
C HIS A 23 -4.71 -6.12 -3.06
N ALA A 24 -5.49 -5.13 -3.50
CA ALA A 24 -6.90 -5.00 -3.16
C ALA A 24 -7.73 -6.16 -3.72
N GLN A 25 -8.82 -6.52 -3.04
CA GLN A 25 -9.73 -7.58 -3.52
C GLN A 25 -10.81 -7.04 -4.46
N SER A 26 -11.05 -5.72 -4.42
CA SER A 26 -12.03 -5.05 -5.27
C SER A 26 -11.55 -3.66 -5.66
N LEU A 27 -12.07 -3.14 -6.76
CA LEU A 27 -11.87 -1.75 -7.15
C LEU A 27 -12.88 -0.87 -6.39
N THR A 28 -12.40 0.21 -5.78
CA THR A 28 -13.22 1.11 -4.94
C THR A 28 -13.15 2.57 -5.41
N ILE A 29 -14.04 3.42 -4.87
CA ILE A 29 -14.06 4.86 -5.16
C ILE A 29 -12.72 5.51 -4.80
N GLU A 30 -12.13 5.12 -3.67
CA GLU A 30 -10.87 5.67 -3.17
C GLU A 30 -9.73 5.44 -4.15
N HIS A 31 -9.66 4.27 -4.80
CA HIS A 31 -8.68 4.00 -5.86
C HIS A 31 -8.83 4.96 -7.04
N LEU A 32 -10.08 5.24 -7.44
CA LEU A 32 -10.37 6.13 -8.56
C LEU A 32 -9.97 7.58 -8.24
N VAL A 33 -10.33 8.04 -7.04
CA VAL A 33 -10.01 9.39 -6.58
C VAL A 33 -8.50 9.56 -6.34
N GLU A 34 -7.83 8.56 -5.78
CA GLU A 34 -6.38 8.60 -5.53
C GLU A 34 -5.60 8.81 -6.83
N VAL A 35 -5.98 8.12 -7.89
CA VAL A 35 -5.38 8.24 -9.22
C VAL A 35 -5.66 9.60 -9.84
N ALA A 36 -6.89 10.10 -9.72
CA ALA A 36 -7.24 11.44 -10.19
C ALA A 36 -6.36 12.50 -9.51
N LEU A 37 -6.19 12.41 -8.19
CA LEU A 37 -5.37 13.32 -7.39
C LEU A 37 -3.86 13.10 -7.52
N LYS A 38 -3.41 12.19 -8.40
CA LYS A 38 -2.00 12.02 -8.76
C LYS A 38 -1.67 12.48 -10.17
N ASP A 39 -2.70 12.77 -10.97
CA ASP A 39 -2.54 13.26 -12.33
C ASP A 39 -2.62 14.79 -12.32
N GLU A 40 -1.47 15.45 -12.46
CA GLU A 40 -1.37 16.93 -12.47
C GLU A 40 -2.21 17.57 -13.58
N ASP A 41 -2.49 16.83 -14.65
CA ASP A 41 -3.27 17.29 -15.79
C ASP A 41 -4.78 17.08 -15.60
N SER A 42 -5.21 16.39 -14.53
CA SER A 42 -6.63 16.16 -14.26
C SER A 42 -7.33 17.40 -13.71
N ALA A 43 -8.61 17.55 -14.04
CA ALA A 43 -9.46 18.60 -13.49
C ALA A 43 -9.60 18.50 -11.96
N ALA A 44 -9.59 17.27 -11.42
CA ALA A 44 -9.56 17.00 -9.99
C ALA A 44 -8.34 17.62 -9.30
N TRP A 45 -7.13 17.35 -9.82
CA TRP A 45 -5.90 17.94 -9.30
C TRP A 45 -5.96 19.46 -9.32
N GLN A 46 -6.30 20.04 -10.48
CA GLN A 46 -6.34 21.49 -10.68
C GLN A 46 -7.34 22.17 -9.73
N ALA A 47 -8.53 21.58 -9.53
CA ALA A 47 -9.54 22.10 -8.62
C ALA A 47 -9.09 22.05 -7.15
N VAL A 48 -8.42 20.98 -6.73
CA VAL A 48 -7.89 20.84 -5.37
C VAL A 48 -6.74 21.82 -5.14
N SER A 49 -5.81 21.96 -6.09
CA SER A 49 -4.75 22.98 -6.03
C SER A 49 -5.33 24.40 -5.97
N PHE A 50 -6.37 24.68 -6.75
CA PHE A 50 -7.06 25.98 -6.71
C PHE A 50 -7.73 26.26 -5.37
N ALA A 51 -8.17 25.23 -4.65
CA ALA A 51 -8.67 25.34 -3.29
C ALA A 51 -7.58 25.66 -2.25
N PHE A 52 -6.32 25.82 -2.66
CA PHE A 52 -5.13 25.93 -1.80
C PHE A 52 -4.92 24.70 -0.90
N ALA A 53 -5.48 23.56 -1.29
CA ALA A 53 -5.16 22.26 -0.72
C ALA A 53 -4.00 21.64 -1.51
N ASP A 54 -3.26 20.73 -0.87
CA ASP A 54 -2.22 19.95 -1.53
C ASP A 54 -2.83 18.62 -2.01
N PRO A 55 -2.97 18.39 -3.33
CA PRO A 55 -3.51 17.14 -3.87
C PRO A 55 -2.72 15.92 -3.42
N THR A 56 -1.40 16.05 -3.21
CA THR A 56 -0.55 14.94 -2.77
C THR A 56 -0.91 14.50 -1.36
N THR A 57 -1.10 15.46 -0.44
CA THR A 57 -1.51 15.18 0.93
C THR A 57 -2.91 14.55 0.96
N LEU A 58 -3.87 15.08 0.20
CA LEU A 58 -5.22 14.51 0.11
C LEU A 58 -5.20 13.09 -0.50
N SER A 59 -4.39 12.88 -1.55
CA SER A 59 -4.19 11.58 -2.19
C SER A 59 -3.65 10.54 -1.21
N GLN A 60 -2.67 10.89 -0.37
CA GLN A 60 -2.15 9.99 0.67
C GLN A 60 -3.20 9.62 1.73
N GLU A 61 -4.04 10.57 2.11
CA GLU A 61 -5.11 10.33 3.07
C GLU A 61 -6.19 9.41 2.50
N ILE A 62 -6.55 9.58 1.23
CA ILE A 62 -7.49 8.71 0.52
C ILE A 62 -6.89 7.32 0.27
N LEU A 63 -5.59 7.24 -0.03
CA LEU A 63 -4.88 5.97 -0.13
C LEU A 63 -4.98 5.17 1.17
N ALA A 64 -4.90 5.83 2.33
CA ALA A 64 -5.04 5.16 3.64
C ALA A 64 -6.45 4.60 3.90
N LEU A 65 -7.46 5.07 3.17
CA LEU A 65 -8.84 4.56 3.20
C LEU A 65 -9.09 3.44 2.19
N SER A 66 -8.20 3.29 1.20
CA SER A 66 -8.37 2.34 0.11
C SER A 66 -8.22 0.90 0.61
N ASP A 67 -8.96 -0.03 0.00
CA ASP A 67 -8.72 -1.46 0.20
C ASP A 67 -7.30 -1.83 -0.26
N GLY A 68 -6.67 -2.79 0.43
CA GLY A 68 -5.33 -3.26 0.08
C GLY A 68 -4.39 -3.54 1.26
N LEU A 69 -3.21 -4.03 0.91
CA LEU A 69 -2.13 -4.39 1.81
C LEU A 69 -1.08 -3.27 1.84
N MET A 70 -1.14 -2.44 2.88
CA MET A 70 -0.24 -1.30 3.04
C MET A 70 0.06 -1.01 4.51
N VAL A 71 1.08 -0.18 4.74
CA VAL A 71 1.36 0.41 6.05
C VAL A 71 0.96 1.87 6.04
N VAL A 72 0.01 2.24 6.90
CA VAL A 72 -0.41 3.63 7.12
C VAL A 72 0.44 4.20 8.27
N GLY A 73 1.45 4.98 7.91
CA GLY A 73 2.33 5.67 8.86
C GLY A 73 2.02 7.16 8.95
N SER A 74 2.57 7.84 9.97
CA SER A 74 2.37 9.28 10.17
C SER A 74 3.01 10.17 9.11
N LYS A 75 3.89 9.63 8.26
CA LYS A 75 4.63 10.36 7.23
C LYS A 75 4.51 9.78 5.83
N ALA A 76 3.98 8.56 5.71
CA ALA A 76 3.92 7.85 4.45
C ALA A 76 2.88 6.74 4.55
N VAL A 77 2.19 6.52 3.44
CA VAL A 77 1.30 5.38 3.22
C VAL A 77 1.88 4.61 2.05
N LEU A 78 2.40 3.41 2.32
CA LEU A 78 3.10 2.63 1.31
C LEU A 78 2.54 1.21 1.21
N PRO A 79 2.24 0.73 -0.01
CA PRO A 79 1.91 -0.67 -0.25
C PRO A 79 3.12 -1.58 -0.03
N PHE A 80 2.85 -2.87 0.07
CA PHE A 80 3.88 -3.90 -0.06
C PHE A 80 4.08 -4.26 -1.54
N SER A 81 5.33 -4.47 -1.93
CA SER A 81 5.66 -5.10 -3.22
C SER A 81 5.14 -6.54 -3.28
N PRO A 82 5.02 -7.15 -4.48
CA PRO A 82 4.56 -8.52 -4.61
C PRO A 82 5.37 -9.54 -3.81
N LEU A 83 6.71 -9.50 -3.86
CA LEU A 83 7.52 -10.44 -3.08
C LEU A 83 7.45 -10.19 -1.58
N SER A 84 7.18 -8.95 -1.15
CA SER A 84 6.90 -8.68 0.25
C SER A 84 5.59 -9.29 0.72
N VAL A 85 4.53 -9.23 -0.09
CA VAL A 85 3.26 -9.88 0.25
C VAL A 85 3.46 -11.38 0.36
N VAL A 86 4.16 -12.01 -0.60
CA VAL A 86 4.51 -13.43 -0.54
C VAL A 86 5.28 -13.75 0.75
N SER A 87 6.33 -12.97 1.06
CA SER A 87 7.13 -13.17 2.29
C SER A 87 6.26 -13.14 3.56
N LEU A 88 5.30 -12.22 3.64
CA LEU A 88 4.43 -12.05 4.80
C LEU A 88 3.36 -13.14 4.89
N GLN A 89 2.85 -13.60 3.76
CA GLN A 89 1.94 -14.74 3.68
C GLN A 89 2.63 -16.04 4.10
N GLU A 90 3.84 -16.28 3.60
CA GLU A 90 4.66 -17.43 3.99
C GLU A 90 5.06 -17.38 5.47
N ALA A 91 5.32 -16.18 6.02
CA ALA A 91 5.62 -16.02 7.44
C ALA A 91 4.40 -16.41 8.29
N ARG A 92 3.21 -15.96 7.90
CA ARG A 92 1.94 -16.35 8.53
C ARG A 92 1.69 -17.85 8.43
N GLN A 93 1.87 -18.43 7.24
CA GLN A 93 1.66 -19.84 7.00
C GLN A 93 2.64 -20.70 7.82
N GLY A 94 3.92 -20.32 7.86
CA GLY A 94 4.93 -21.00 8.67
C GLY A 94 4.62 -20.94 10.17
N ALA A 95 4.20 -19.77 10.68
CA ALA A 95 3.77 -19.63 12.06
C ALA A 95 2.56 -20.52 12.38
N ALA A 96 1.53 -20.53 11.52
CA ALA A 96 0.36 -21.36 11.70
C ALA A 96 0.66 -22.87 11.62
N GLN A 97 1.55 -23.30 10.72
CA GLN A 97 2.00 -24.70 10.63
C GLN A 97 2.74 -25.17 11.88
N ARG A 98 3.44 -24.26 12.57
CA ARG A 98 4.07 -24.51 13.88
C ARG A 98 3.08 -24.40 15.05
N ALA A 99 1.78 -24.24 14.78
CA ALA A 99 0.73 -23.97 15.76
C ALA A 99 1.04 -22.76 16.66
N ALA A 100 1.77 -21.77 16.14
CA ALA A 100 2.13 -20.58 16.89
C ALA A 100 0.92 -19.68 17.14
N SER A 101 0.96 -18.86 18.18
CA SER A 101 -0.09 -17.90 18.56
C SER A 101 -0.09 -16.63 17.70
N GLY A 102 1.04 -16.34 17.05
CA GLY A 102 1.21 -15.18 16.19
C GLY A 102 2.44 -15.23 15.28
N VAL A 103 2.56 -14.22 14.42
CA VAL A 103 3.72 -14.06 13.53
C VAL A 103 4.81 -13.28 14.25
N LEU A 104 5.97 -13.91 14.43
CA LEU A 104 7.12 -13.35 15.11
C LEU A 104 8.00 -12.53 14.15
N LEU A 105 8.86 -11.71 14.74
CA LEU A 105 9.87 -10.95 14.02
C LEU A 105 10.80 -11.85 13.18
N THR A 106 11.13 -13.03 13.72
CA THR A 106 12.01 -14.02 13.09
C THR A 106 11.36 -14.68 11.88
N ASP A 107 10.03 -14.91 11.91
CA ASP A 107 9.29 -15.42 10.75
C ASP A 107 9.37 -14.44 9.57
N VAL A 108 9.19 -13.14 9.85
CA VAL A 108 9.29 -12.09 8.82
C VAL A 108 10.70 -12.01 8.25
N LEU A 109 11.73 -12.05 9.10
CA LEU A 109 13.13 -12.02 8.65
C LEU A 109 13.45 -13.24 7.76
N GLU A 110 13.09 -14.44 8.21
CA GLU A 110 13.37 -15.68 7.49
C GLU A 110 12.75 -15.66 6.09
N LYS A 111 11.46 -15.35 5.99
CA LYS A 111 10.73 -15.37 4.71
C LYS A 111 11.09 -14.22 3.79
N ALA A 112 11.41 -13.04 4.34
CA ALA A 112 11.95 -11.96 3.53
C ALA A 112 13.31 -12.32 2.92
N CYS A 113 14.18 -13.02 3.66
CA CYS A 113 15.47 -13.49 3.14
C CYS A 113 15.30 -14.60 2.09
N GLN A 114 14.33 -15.50 2.24
CA GLN A 114 14.07 -16.58 1.28
C GLN A 114 13.54 -16.06 -0.07
N ASN A 115 12.85 -14.93 -0.07
CA ASN A 115 12.29 -14.31 -1.28
C ASN A 115 13.21 -13.26 -1.93
N LEU A 116 14.42 -13.03 -1.39
CA LEU A 116 15.40 -12.18 -2.06
C LEU A 116 16.09 -12.94 -3.22
N PRO A 117 16.62 -12.21 -4.23
CA PRO A 117 17.49 -12.80 -5.23
C PRO A 117 18.68 -13.53 -4.59
N ALA A 118 19.02 -14.73 -5.08
CA ALA A 118 20.04 -15.60 -4.50
C ALA A 118 21.41 -14.91 -4.33
N GLU A 119 21.78 -14.00 -5.23
CA GLU A 119 23.01 -13.21 -5.13
C GLU A 119 23.01 -12.31 -3.88
N ILE A 120 21.88 -11.67 -3.56
CA ILE A 120 21.75 -10.81 -2.38
C ILE A 120 21.79 -11.67 -1.12
N CYS A 121 21.10 -12.82 -1.12
CA CYS A 121 21.14 -13.77 0.01
C CYS A 121 22.57 -14.25 0.28
N ALA A 122 23.34 -14.56 -0.77
CA ALA A 122 24.74 -14.97 -0.62
C ALA A 122 25.60 -13.87 0.02
N HIS A 123 25.39 -12.60 -0.35
CA HIS A 123 26.08 -11.47 0.28
C HIS A 123 25.65 -11.26 1.74
N LEU A 124 24.37 -11.44 2.07
CA LEU A 124 23.89 -11.37 3.46
C LEU A 124 24.50 -12.48 4.32
N ASN A 125 24.59 -13.70 3.78
CA ASN A 125 25.24 -14.83 4.45
C ASN A 125 26.75 -14.56 4.66
N ALA A 126 27.44 -14.03 3.65
CA ALA A 126 28.84 -13.62 3.78
C ALA A 126 29.03 -12.48 4.81
N ALA A 127 28.01 -11.66 5.03
CA ALA A 127 27.97 -10.61 6.04
C ALA A 127 27.55 -11.10 7.44
N GLY A 128 27.30 -12.41 7.61
CA GLY A 128 27.06 -13.04 8.91
C GLY A 128 25.62 -13.49 9.16
N LEU A 129 24.72 -13.42 8.17
CA LEU A 129 23.37 -13.98 8.31
C LEU A 129 23.42 -15.52 8.41
N LEU A 130 22.86 -16.05 9.50
CA LEU A 130 22.76 -17.48 9.79
C LEU A 130 21.30 -17.83 10.14
N LEU A 131 20.47 -18.02 9.11
CA LEU A 131 19.03 -18.25 9.29
C LEU A 131 18.72 -19.51 10.13
N GLU A 132 19.56 -20.54 10.05
CA GLU A 132 19.45 -21.78 10.83
C GLU A 132 19.56 -21.57 12.34
N THR A 133 20.06 -20.41 12.78
CA THR A 133 20.17 -20.04 14.20
C THR A 133 18.94 -19.32 14.73
N LEU A 134 17.96 -19.04 13.87
CA LEU A 134 16.71 -18.39 14.28
C LEU A 134 15.92 -19.30 15.21
N VAL A 135 15.57 -18.74 16.38
CA VAL A 135 14.69 -19.39 17.33
C VAL A 135 13.31 -18.76 17.20
N HIS A 136 12.31 -19.59 16.90
CA HIS A 136 10.91 -19.18 16.84
C HIS A 136 10.22 -19.52 18.17
N ALA A 137 10.62 -18.83 19.23
CA ALA A 137 10.01 -18.98 20.54
C ALA A 137 8.67 -18.25 20.54
N ASP A 138 7.59 -19.02 20.57
CA ASP A 138 6.23 -18.49 20.61
C ASP A 138 5.77 -18.25 22.05
N GLU A 139 4.87 -17.29 22.22
CA GLU A 139 4.21 -17.03 23.50
C GLU A 139 2.97 -17.92 23.64
N GLU A 140 2.56 -18.23 24.87
CA GLU A 140 1.33 -19.01 25.09
C GLU A 140 0.10 -18.29 24.52
N GLY A 141 -0.69 -18.96 23.68
CA GLY A 141 -1.89 -18.38 23.10
C GLY A 141 -2.71 -19.36 22.25
N THR A 142 -3.84 -18.86 21.72
CA THR A 142 -4.64 -19.62 20.75
C THR A 142 -3.88 -19.72 19.43
N ALA A 143 -3.78 -20.93 18.88
CA ALA A 143 -3.11 -21.18 17.62
C ALA A 143 -3.67 -20.29 16.49
N LEU A 144 -2.75 -19.72 15.72
CA LEU A 144 -3.02 -18.87 14.57
C LEU A 144 -3.74 -19.65 13.48
N SER A 145 -4.82 -19.08 12.94
CA SER A 145 -5.43 -19.56 11.70
C SER A 145 -4.68 -19.02 10.48
N CYS A 146 -4.48 -19.89 9.49
CA CYS A 146 -4.01 -19.49 8.16
C CYS A 146 -4.99 -18.52 7.47
N GLU A 147 -6.27 -18.56 7.84
CA GLU A 147 -7.32 -17.75 7.22
C GLU A 147 -7.49 -16.37 7.89
N GLY A 148 -8.05 -15.43 7.13
CA GLY A 148 -8.37 -14.08 7.59
C GLY A 148 -7.34 -13.01 7.23
N PRO A 149 -7.45 -11.80 7.81
CA PRO A 149 -6.61 -10.66 7.44
C PRO A 149 -5.13 -10.91 7.71
N LEU A 150 -4.28 -10.62 6.72
CA LEU A 150 -2.85 -10.98 6.72
C LEU A 150 -2.12 -10.54 8.00
N PHE A 151 -2.32 -9.29 8.43
CA PHE A 151 -1.61 -8.70 9.57
C PHE A 151 -2.23 -9.01 10.94
N ARG A 152 -3.37 -9.71 10.97
CA ARG A 152 -4.00 -10.12 12.23
C ARG A 152 -3.08 -11.11 12.95
N HIS A 153 -2.87 -10.92 14.25
CA HIS A 153 -1.97 -11.75 15.09
C HIS A 153 -0.46 -11.59 14.82
N PHE A 154 -0.01 -10.51 14.18
CA PHE A 154 1.40 -10.14 14.21
C PHE A 154 1.78 -9.64 15.61
N HIS A 155 2.89 -10.15 16.17
CA HIS A 155 3.41 -9.66 17.45
C HIS A 155 3.82 -8.18 17.35
N ASN A 156 3.92 -7.52 18.50
CA ASN A 156 4.24 -6.10 18.58
C ASN A 156 5.54 -5.74 17.83
N ASP A 157 6.59 -6.53 17.99
CA ASP A 157 7.86 -6.29 17.31
C ASP A 157 7.76 -6.52 15.80
N ALA A 158 7.01 -7.53 15.35
CA ALA A 158 6.75 -7.76 13.94
C ALA A 158 5.96 -6.58 13.32
N ARG A 159 4.91 -6.09 14.00
CA ARG A 159 4.17 -4.89 13.56
C ARG A 159 5.06 -3.65 13.52
N ARG A 160 5.91 -3.47 14.53
CA ARG A 160 6.90 -2.38 14.58
C ARG A 160 7.88 -2.48 13.42
N ALA A 161 8.31 -3.68 13.04
CA ALA A 161 9.17 -3.89 11.89
C ALA A 161 8.53 -3.43 10.58
N LEU A 162 7.22 -3.69 10.37
CA LEU A 162 6.49 -3.20 9.19
C LEU A 162 6.48 -1.65 9.13
N SER A 163 6.23 -0.99 10.26
CA SER A 163 6.29 0.48 10.35
C SER A 163 7.68 1.04 10.07
N LEU A 164 8.74 0.35 10.52
CA LEU A 164 10.13 0.74 10.25
C LEU A 164 10.55 0.48 8.80
N ALA A 165 10.06 -0.61 8.20
CA ALA A 165 10.23 -0.89 6.78
C ALA A 165 9.58 0.20 5.92
N CYS A 166 8.33 0.58 6.22
CA CYS A 166 7.64 1.71 5.58
C CYS A 166 8.44 3.00 5.69
N LYS A 167 8.89 3.35 6.91
CA LYS A 167 9.72 4.54 7.13
C LYS A 167 11.01 4.53 6.29
N THR A 168 11.70 3.40 6.22
CA THR A 168 12.95 3.26 5.46
C THR A 168 12.68 3.40 3.96
N THR A 169 11.65 2.72 3.46
CA THR A 169 11.20 2.81 2.05
C THR A 169 10.87 4.25 1.65
N ALA A 170 10.14 4.97 2.51
CA ALA A 170 9.78 6.36 2.28
C ALA A 170 11.01 7.29 2.25
N GLN A 171 12.02 7.03 3.09
CA GLN A 171 13.27 7.80 3.09
C GLN A 171 14.10 7.61 1.82
N GLU A 172 13.93 6.48 1.14
CA GLU A 172 14.55 6.17 -0.15
C GLU A 172 13.71 6.66 -1.35
N ASN A 173 12.56 7.33 -1.10
CA ASN A 173 11.59 7.75 -2.12
C ASN A 173 11.10 6.60 -3.02
N LEU A 174 10.92 5.41 -2.43
CA LEU A 174 10.43 4.23 -3.15
C LEU A 174 8.91 4.07 -2.97
N GLY A 175 8.26 3.54 -4.00
CA GLY A 175 6.80 3.43 -4.07
C GLY A 175 6.20 2.22 -3.34
N ALA A 176 7.01 1.25 -2.93
CA ALA A 176 6.54 0.01 -2.29
C ALA A 176 7.59 -0.60 -1.35
N ILE A 177 7.11 -1.19 -0.25
CA ILE A 177 7.94 -1.90 0.73
C ILE A 177 8.36 -3.24 0.13
N SER A 178 9.68 -3.46 0.01
CA SER A 178 10.26 -4.68 -0.54
C SER A 178 10.76 -5.66 0.52
N PRO A 179 11.10 -6.92 0.16
CA PRO A 179 11.69 -7.87 1.11
C PRO A 179 12.96 -7.32 1.78
N ALA A 180 13.79 -6.57 1.04
CA ALA A 180 14.96 -5.89 1.59
C ALA A 180 14.58 -4.92 2.71
N HIS A 181 13.49 -4.16 2.53
CA HIS A 181 12.98 -3.24 3.56
C HIS A 181 12.39 -3.98 4.76
N LEU A 182 11.76 -5.14 4.55
CA LEU A 182 11.30 -6.00 5.65
C LEU A 182 12.49 -6.48 6.49
N ILE A 183 13.60 -6.87 5.86
CA ILE A 183 14.84 -7.24 6.58
C ILE A 183 15.39 -6.06 7.38
N LEU A 184 15.51 -4.88 6.77
CA LEU A 184 15.97 -3.69 7.48
C LEU A 184 15.05 -3.31 8.65
N GLY A 185 13.73 -3.39 8.43
CA GLY A 185 12.72 -3.13 9.45
C GLY A 185 12.78 -4.12 10.61
N THR A 186 12.99 -5.42 10.31
CA THR A 186 13.08 -6.48 11.33
C THR A 186 14.33 -6.32 12.19
N LEU A 187 15.50 -6.10 11.57
CA LEU A 187 16.75 -5.83 12.27
C LEU A 187 16.68 -4.55 13.13
N GLN A 188 15.95 -3.53 12.67
CA GLN A 188 15.78 -2.29 13.41
C GLN A 188 14.77 -2.41 14.57
N ALA A 189 13.75 -3.27 14.44
CA ALA A 189 12.78 -3.52 15.51
C ALA A 189 13.35 -4.43 16.61
N SER A 190 14.31 -5.30 16.28
CA SER A 190 14.87 -6.27 17.21
C SER A 190 15.54 -5.61 18.42
N SER A 191 15.27 -6.15 19.62
CA SER A 191 16.03 -5.83 20.83
C SER A 191 17.44 -6.41 20.80
N ASN A 192 17.65 -7.49 20.02
CA ASN A 192 18.95 -8.06 19.76
C ASN A 192 19.64 -7.28 18.64
N LYS A 193 20.76 -6.63 18.96
CA LYS A 193 21.57 -5.87 17.98
C LYS A 193 22.13 -6.75 16.85
N ASN A 194 22.12 -8.07 17.00
CA ASN A 194 22.62 -9.03 16.04
C ASN A 194 21.66 -10.22 15.91
N LEU A 195 20.55 -10.01 15.20
CA LEU A 195 19.53 -11.04 14.99
C LEU A 195 20.02 -12.02 13.91
N ALA A 196 20.06 -13.32 14.22
CA ALA A 196 20.64 -14.36 13.35
C ALA A 196 22.07 -14.05 12.86
N GLY A 197 22.89 -13.43 13.71
CA GLY A 197 24.27 -13.08 13.35
C GLY A 197 24.43 -11.88 12.40
N LEU A 198 23.33 -11.30 11.92
CA LEU A 198 23.33 -10.14 11.04
C LEU A 198 23.04 -8.83 11.81
N SER A 199 23.96 -7.87 11.69
CA SER A 199 23.76 -6.52 12.22
C SER A 199 23.03 -5.62 11.22
N LEU A 200 22.25 -4.65 11.73
CA LEU A 200 21.58 -3.67 10.89
C LEU A 200 22.54 -2.90 9.96
N SER A 201 23.73 -2.56 10.45
CA SER A 201 24.74 -1.85 9.64
C SER A 201 25.27 -2.70 8.49
N ALA A 202 25.54 -3.99 8.74
CA ALA A 202 26.01 -4.90 7.70
C ALA A 202 24.92 -5.15 6.64
N ALA A 203 23.67 -5.35 7.08
CA ALA A 203 22.54 -5.51 6.18
C ALA A 203 22.32 -4.27 5.29
N ARG A 204 22.42 -3.05 5.86
CA ARG A 204 22.32 -1.80 5.08
C ARG A 204 23.39 -1.71 4.01
N GLU A 205 24.63 -2.09 4.32
CA GLU A 205 25.72 -2.04 3.36
C GLU A 205 25.48 -3.01 2.19
N VAL A 206 25.09 -4.25 2.50
CA VAL A 206 24.78 -5.27 1.47
C VAL A 206 23.60 -4.86 0.59
N LEU A 207 22.54 -4.32 1.20
CA LEU A 207 21.29 -3.98 0.51
C LEU A 207 21.34 -2.61 -0.18
N ARG A 208 22.40 -1.83 -0.01
CA ARG A 208 22.50 -0.47 -0.53
C ARG A 208 22.33 -0.45 -2.06
N GLY A 209 21.28 0.25 -2.51
CA GLY A 209 20.94 0.34 -3.94
C GLY A 209 20.39 -0.96 -4.54
N ARG A 210 20.10 -1.97 -3.72
CA ARG A 210 19.56 -3.28 -4.10
C ARG A 210 18.25 -3.58 -3.37
N THR A 211 17.48 -2.52 -3.04
CA THR A 211 16.25 -2.61 -2.26
C THR A 211 14.99 -2.71 -3.11
N ALA A 212 15.06 -2.50 -4.43
CA ALA A 212 13.87 -2.58 -5.30
C ALA A 212 13.42 -4.04 -5.51
N ASP A 213 12.11 -4.27 -5.48
CA ASP A 213 11.48 -5.49 -6.01
C ASP A 213 10.95 -5.18 -7.42
N PRO A 214 11.54 -5.77 -8.48
CA PRO A 214 11.09 -5.55 -9.85
C PRO A 214 9.85 -6.39 -10.23
N SER A 215 9.35 -7.23 -9.33
CA SER A 215 8.25 -8.13 -9.61
C SER A 215 6.97 -7.36 -9.93
N PRO A 216 6.31 -7.61 -11.07
CA PRO A 216 5.04 -6.98 -11.37
C PRO A 216 3.93 -7.52 -10.46
N PRO A 217 2.88 -6.72 -10.17
CA PRO A 217 1.69 -7.24 -9.50
C PRO A 217 1.04 -8.35 -10.34
N VAL A 218 0.39 -9.30 -9.68
CA VAL A 218 -0.32 -10.39 -10.36
C VAL A 218 -1.52 -9.80 -11.11
N TYR A 219 -1.54 -9.96 -12.44
CA TYR A 219 -2.67 -9.50 -13.24
C TYR A 219 -3.90 -10.33 -12.94
N ARG A 220 -4.98 -9.66 -12.54
CA ARG A 220 -6.33 -10.23 -12.40
C ARG A 220 -7.36 -9.13 -12.67
N GLU A 221 -8.53 -9.53 -13.12
CA GLU A 221 -9.67 -8.61 -13.19
C GLU A 221 -10.19 -8.38 -11.77
N LEU A 222 -10.31 -7.11 -11.39
CA LEU A 222 -10.95 -6.71 -10.14
C LEU A 222 -12.37 -6.27 -10.45
N GLU A 223 -13.34 -6.83 -9.73
CA GLU A 223 -14.70 -6.35 -9.77
C GLU A 223 -14.80 -5.00 -9.03
N ALA A 224 -15.60 -4.09 -9.56
CA ALA A 224 -15.96 -2.87 -8.85
C ALA A 224 -16.80 -3.24 -7.62
N ASN A 225 -16.52 -2.62 -6.48
CA ASN A 225 -17.38 -2.80 -5.32
C ASN A 225 -18.76 -2.15 -5.60
N PRO A 226 -19.83 -2.59 -4.90
CA PRO A 226 -21.18 -2.08 -5.16
C PRO A 226 -21.30 -0.56 -5.07
N GLN A 227 -20.55 0.07 -4.16
CA GLN A 227 -20.56 1.51 -3.97
C GLN A 227 -19.96 2.27 -5.17
N LEU A 228 -18.88 1.74 -5.75
CA LEU A 228 -18.30 2.29 -6.97
C LEU A 228 -19.26 2.12 -8.15
N GLU A 229 -19.93 0.97 -8.27
CA GLU A 229 -20.95 0.77 -9.30
C GLU A 229 -22.10 1.77 -9.19
N GLU A 230 -22.61 2.01 -7.99
CA GLU A 230 -23.64 3.03 -7.72
C GLU A 230 -23.17 4.43 -8.10
N LEU A 231 -21.94 4.80 -7.74
CA LEU A 231 -21.36 6.09 -8.11
C LEU A 231 -21.24 6.22 -9.64
N LEU A 232 -20.71 5.20 -10.32
CA LEU A 232 -20.54 5.20 -11.78
C LEU A 232 -21.89 5.30 -12.52
N GLN A 233 -22.95 4.66 -11.99
CA GLN A 233 -24.30 4.77 -12.54
C GLN A 233 -24.92 6.17 -12.36
N ALA A 234 -24.52 6.90 -11.32
CA ALA A 234 -24.98 8.27 -11.07
C ALA A 234 -24.24 9.32 -11.92
N LEU A 235 -23.08 8.97 -12.48
CA LEU A 235 -22.29 9.87 -13.32
C LEU A 235 -22.90 10.03 -14.71
N ARG A 236 -22.71 11.23 -15.28
CA ARG A 236 -23.09 11.50 -16.67
C ARG A 236 -22.08 10.82 -17.63
N PRO A 237 -22.48 10.51 -18.88
CA PRO A 237 -21.58 9.89 -19.87
C PRO A 237 -20.29 10.66 -20.16
N ASP A 238 -20.35 11.98 -20.04
CA ASP A 238 -19.25 12.92 -20.25
C ASP A 238 -18.51 13.27 -18.96
N ALA A 239 -18.78 12.56 -17.85
CA ALA A 239 -18.14 12.83 -16.57
C ALA A 239 -16.60 12.72 -16.67
N ASP A 240 -15.94 13.64 -15.96
CA ASP A 240 -14.49 13.73 -15.81
C ASP A 240 -14.09 13.50 -14.34
N SER A 241 -12.79 13.62 -14.04
CA SER A 241 -12.25 13.45 -12.70
C SER A 241 -12.85 14.41 -11.66
N LEU A 242 -13.25 15.62 -12.07
CA LEU A 242 -13.89 16.60 -11.19
C LEU A 242 -15.32 16.20 -10.84
N ASP A 243 -16.05 15.64 -11.81
CA ASP A 243 -17.39 15.07 -11.60
C ASP A 243 -17.36 13.90 -10.61
N VAL A 244 -16.30 13.10 -10.61
CA VAL A 244 -16.08 12.04 -9.60
C VAL A 244 -15.93 12.62 -8.21
N LEU A 245 -15.03 13.60 -8.02
CA LEU A 245 -14.85 14.26 -6.72
C LEU A 245 -16.17 14.85 -6.18
N LEU A 246 -16.96 15.46 -7.07
CA LEU A 246 -18.25 16.02 -6.71
C LEU A 246 -19.25 14.92 -6.28
N ALA A 247 -19.29 13.79 -7.01
CA ALA A 247 -20.13 12.65 -6.68
C ALA A 247 -19.74 12.00 -5.34
N CYS A 248 -18.45 12.03 -4.96
CA CYS A 248 -17.99 11.51 -3.67
C CYS A 248 -18.65 12.19 -2.45
N HIS A 249 -19.08 13.44 -2.56
CA HIS A 249 -19.81 14.10 -1.48
C HIS A 249 -21.21 13.51 -1.22
N GLN A 250 -21.80 12.83 -2.21
CA GLN A 250 -23.13 12.23 -2.13
C GLN A 250 -23.06 10.71 -1.95
N HIS A 251 -22.15 10.04 -2.66
CA HIS A 251 -22.07 8.59 -2.75
C HIS A 251 -20.84 7.99 -2.06
N GLY A 252 -19.87 8.82 -1.64
CA GLY A 252 -18.66 8.35 -0.95
C GLY A 252 -18.91 7.90 0.48
N SER A 253 -17.96 7.12 1.01
CA SER A 253 -17.93 6.72 2.43
C SER A 253 -17.92 7.95 3.36
N GLU A 254 -18.28 7.76 4.63
CA GLU A 254 -18.21 8.84 5.63
C GLU A 254 -16.77 9.35 5.78
N GLU A 255 -15.80 8.44 5.74
CA GLU A 255 -14.38 8.73 5.86
C GLU A 255 -13.83 9.51 4.67
N LEU A 256 -14.24 9.13 3.45
CA LEU A 256 -13.85 9.86 2.23
C LEU A 256 -14.43 11.29 2.24
N ARG A 257 -15.70 11.44 2.61
CA ARG A 257 -16.33 12.76 2.74
C ARG A 257 -15.65 13.61 3.80
N ALA A 258 -15.34 13.02 4.95
CA ALA A 258 -14.61 13.69 6.02
C ALA A 258 -13.19 14.10 5.60
N ALA A 259 -12.51 13.32 4.75
CA ALA A 259 -11.23 13.70 4.17
C ALA A 259 -11.36 14.93 3.27
N LEU A 260 -12.32 14.94 2.34
CA LEU A 260 -12.59 16.10 1.48
C LEU A 260 -12.89 17.36 2.31
N ASP A 261 -13.73 17.23 3.35
CA ASP A 261 -14.08 18.35 4.24
C ASP A 261 -12.89 18.88 5.04
N ARG A 262 -12.01 18.00 5.55
CA ARG A 262 -10.77 18.41 6.25
C ARG A 262 -9.87 19.27 5.36
N HIS A 263 -9.81 18.94 4.07
CA HIS A 263 -9.07 19.69 3.06
C HIS A 263 -9.86 20.85 2.45
N LYS A 264 -11.04 21.17 2.99
CA LYS A 264 -11.94 22.24 2.53
C LYS A 264 -12.38 22.09 1.08
N ILE A 265 -12.33 20.87 0.56
CA ILE A 265 -12.85 20.53 -0.76
C ILE A 265 -14.35 20.37 -0.60
N SER A 266 -15.10 21.41 -0.95
CA SER A 266 -16.57 21.44 -0.78
C SER A 266 -17.29 21.32 -2.11
N PRO A 267 -18.55 20.83 -2.13
CA PRO A 267 -19.35 20.76 -3.36
C PRO A 267 -19.45 22.10 -4.07
N THR A 268 -19.64 23.19 -3.31
CA THR A 268 -19.75 24.54 -3.87
C THR A 268 -18.46 24.99 -4.57
N LEU A 269 -17.30 24.63 -4.02
CA LEU A 269 -16.01 24.92 -4.64
C LEU A 269 -15.85 24.14 -5.94
N LEU A 270 -16.12 22.83 -5.91
CA LEU A 270 -16.01 21.97 -7.09
C LEU A 270 -16.99 22.38 -8.20
N GLN A 271 -18.22 22.80 -7.84
CA GLN A 271 -19.18 23.35 -8.81
C GLN A 271 -18.68 24.61 -9.51
N ARG A 272 -17.98 25.50 -8.81
CA ARG A 272 -17.36 26.69 -9.43
C ARG A 272 -16.20 26.30 -10.34
N ALA A 273 -15.40 25.33 -9.90
CA ALA A 273 -14.25 24.79 -10.61
C ALA A 273 -14.63 24.16 -11.97
N ARG A 274 -15.83 23.58 -12.08
CA ARG A 274 -16.34 22.96 -13.34
C ARG A 274 -16.37 23.87 -14.55
N SER A 275 -16.39 25.19 -14.37
CA SER A 275 -16.36 26.13 -15.51
C SER A 275 -14.94 26.45 -16.00
N ALA A 276 -13.92 26.12 -15.20
CA ALA A 276 -12.53 26.48 -15.43
C ALA A 276 -11.66 25.28 -15.85
N TRP A 277 -11.99 24.07 -15.38
CA TRP A 277 -11.21 22.86 -15.65
C TRP A 277 -12.09 21.71 -16.12
N HIS A 278 -11.57 20.98 -17.10
CA HIS A 278 -12.10 19.74 -17.63
C HIS A 278 -10.92 18.83 -17.97
N ASP A 279 -11.10 17.52 -17.82
CA ASP A 279 -10.09 16.57 -18.30
C ASP A 279 -9.97 16.70 -19.82
N GLN A 280 -8.73 16.82 -20.31
CA GLN A 280 -8.51 16.81 -21.75
C GLN A 280 -8.85 15.42 -22.29
N SER A 281 -9.59 15.39 -23.39
CA SER A 281 -9.79 14.15 -24.15
C SER A 281 -8.45 13.81 -24.81
N GLY A 282 -7.72 12.87 -24.20
CA GLY A 282 -6.56 12.24 -24.83
C GLY A 282 -6.91 11.52 -26.12
#